data_AF-A0A7W1NVX3-F1
#
_entry.id   AF-A0A7W1NVX3-F1
#
_cell.length_a   1.000
_cell.length_b   1.000
_cell.length_c   1.000
_cell.angle_alpha   90.00
_cell.angle_beta   90.00
_cell.angle_gamma   90.00
#
_symmetry.space_group_name_H-M   'P 1'
#
loop_
_entity.id
_entity.type
_entity.pdbx_description
1 polymer ?
#
loop_
_entity_poly.entity_id
_entity_poly.type
_entity_poly.pdbx_seq_one_letter_code
_entity_poly.pdbx_strand_id
1 'polypeptide(L)' 'AILIFEVENVDAAYEDLKTRGVTFTHPPQDRADWGVRTAHFRDPAGNLLEINQYLSQ' A
#
# COMPACT_ATOMS: atom_id res chain seq x y z
N ALA A 1 -7.73 -11.85 7.44
CA ALA A 1 -6.27 -12.01 7.23
C ALA A 1 -5.70 -10.70 6.66
N ILE A 2 -4.39 -10.50 6.74
CA ILE A 2 -3.68 -9.42 6.02
C ILE A 2 -2.77 -10.05 4.96
N LEU A 3 -2.75 -9.45 3.77
CA LEU A 3 -1.80 -9.78 2.71
C LEU A 3 -0.89 -8.58 2.50
N ILE A 4 0.41 -8.83 2.42
CA ILE A 4 1.44 -7.80 2.29
C ILE A 4 2.22 -8.08 1.01
N PHE A 5 2.31 -7.08 0.15
CA PHE A 5 3.04 -7.15 -1.12
C PHE A 5 4.09 -6.05 -1.15
N GLU A 6 5.35 -6.45 -1.32
CA GLU A 6 6.41 -5.49 -1.62
C GLU A 6 6.28 -5.01 -3.07
N VAL A 7 6.42 -3.71 -3.29
CA VAL A 7 6.40 -3.06 -4.59
C VAL A 7 7.61 -2.15 -4.72
N GLU A 8 8.05 -1.92 -5.96
CA GLU A 8 9.19 -1.03 -6.24
C GLU A 8 8.88 0.43 -5.87
N ASN A 9 7.66 0.89 -6.14
CA ASN A 9 7.21 2.23 -5.80
C ASN A 9 5.74 2.25 -5.35
N VAL A 10 5.49 2.54 -4.07
CA VAL A 10 4.16 2.59 -3.44
C VAL A 10 3.31 3.73 -4.00
N ASP A 11 3.88 4.90 -4.27
CA ASP A 11 3.11 6.02 -4.84
C ASP A 11 2.66 5.74 -6.26
N ALA A 12 3.54 5.14 -7.09
CA ALA A 12 3.20 4.74 -8.45
C ALA A 12 2.13 3.63 -8.46
N ALA A 13 2.28 2.61 -7.60
CA ALA A 13 1.29 1.54 -7.46
C ALA A 13 -0.05 2.07 -6.92
N TYR A 14 -0.03 3.01 -5.97
CA TYR A 14 -1.23 3.67 -5.45
C TYR A 14 -2.01 4.41 -6.53
N GLU A 15 -1.35 5.22 -7.35
CA GLU A 15 -2.01 5.94 -8.44
C GLU A 15 -2.53 5.00 -9.54
N ASP A 16 -1.75 3.99 -9.96
CA ASP A 16 -2.22 2.98 -10.93
C ASP A 16 -3.46 2.24 -10.39
N LEU A 17 -3.43 1.77 -9.14
CA LEU A 17 -4.56 1.07 -8.54
C LEU A 17 -5.80 1.96 -8.38
N LYS A 18 -5.63 3.25 -8.03
CA LYS A 18 -6.74 4.21 -8.01
C LYS A 18 -7.38 4.38 -9.38
N THR A 19 -6.59 4.45 -10.45
CA THR A 19 -7.12 4.56 -11.82
C THR A 19 -7.94 3.33 -12.22
N ARG A 20 -7.67 2.19 -11.58
CA ARG A 20 -8.39 0.92 -11.76
C ARG A 20 -9.60 0.75 -10.82
N GLY A 21 -9.93 1.78 -10.05
CA GLY A 21 -11.11 1.77 -9.17
C GLY A 21 -10.86 1.25 -7.75
N VAL A 22 -9.61 1.08 -7.34
CA VAL A 22 -9.30 0.72 -5.94
C VAL A 22 -9.51 1.93 -5.03
N THR A 23 -10.33 1.74 -3.99
CA THR A 23 -10.51 2.73 -2.91
C THR A 23 -9.58 2.41 -1.75
N PHE A 24 -8.64 3.31 -1.47
CA PHE A 24 -7.71 3.16 -0.37
C PHE A 24 -8.33 3.56 0.97
N THR A 25 -8.11 2.74 1.98
CA THR A 25 -8.46 3.02 3.37
C THR A 25 -7.43 3.92 4.04
N HIS A 26 -6.16 3.73 3.69
CA HIS A 26 -5.06 4.61 4.09
C HIS A 26 -4.20 4.90 2.87
N PRO A 27 -3.99 6.19 2.51
CA PRO A 27 -3.10 6.56 1.43
C PRO A 27 -1.63 6.24 1.79
N PRO A 28 -0.71 6.28 0.82
CA PRO A 28 0.72 6.12 1.05
C PRO A 28 1.24 6.99 2.20
N GLN A 29 1.84 6.34 3.19
CA GLN A 29 2.41 6.98 4.37
C GLN A 29 3.73 6.30 4.75
N ASP A 30 4.71 7.11 5.13
CA ASP A 30 5.98 6.64 5.70
C ASP A 30 5.79 6.18 7.14
N ARG A 31 6.25 4.96 7.43
CA ARG A 31 6.32 4.34 8.75
C ARG A 31 7.78 4.37 9.20
N ALA A 32 8.24 5.53 9.67
CA ALA A 32 9.64 5.76 10.01
C ALA A 32 10.21 4.70 10.99
N ASP A 33 9.42 4.31 12.00
CA ASP A 33 9.81 3.28 12.99
C ASP A 33 10.06 1.89 12.36
N TRP A 34 9.53 1.64 11.17
CA TRP A 34 9.64 0.37 10.44
C TRP A 34 10.51 0.49 9.19
N GLY A 35 10.95 1.70 8.82
CA GLY A 35 11.76 1.94 7.63
C GLY A 35 11.04 1.63 6.32
N VAL A 36 9.70 1.72 6.28
CA VAL A 36 8.90 1.41 5.07
C VAL A 36 7.87 2.50 4.78
N ARG A 37 7.50 2.66 3.52
CA ARG A 37 6.29 3.38 3.09
C ARG A 37 5.20 2.37 2.80
N THR A 38 3.98 2.63 3.26
CA THR A 38 2.85 1.68 3.17
C THR A 38 1.59 2.36 2.65
N ALA A 39 0.75 1.64 1.91
CA ALA A 39 -0.64 2.02 1.64
C ALA A 39 -1.58 0.83 1.86
N HIS A 40 -2.81 1.10 2.31
CA HIS A 40 -3.76 0.06 2.71
C HIS A 40 -5.11 0.17 2.01
N PHE A 41 -5.64 -0.95 1.55
CA PHE A 41 -6.97 -1.04 0.95
C PHE A 41 -7.61 -2.40 1.25
N ARG A 42 -8.88 -2.57 0.86
CA ARG A 42 -9.59 -3.85 1.01
C ARG A 42 -10.03 -4.41 -0.32
N ASP A 43 -10.00 -5.72 -0.43
CA ASP A 43 -10.63 -6.44 -1.54
C ASP A 43 -12.16 -6.56 -1.32
N PRO A 44 -12.94 -7.04 -2.31
CA PRO A 44 -14.39 -7.22 -2.17
C PRO A 44 -14.80 -8.22 -1.08
N ALA A 45 -13.92 -9.15 -0.68
CA ALA A 45 -14.17 -10.09 0.41
C ALA A 45 -13.84 -9.48 1.79
N GLY A 46 -13.36 -8.24 1.84
CA GLY A 46 -13.01 -7.51 3.06
C GLY A 46 -11.61 -7.80 3.60
N ASN A 47 -10.77 -8.54 2.87
CA ASN A 47 -9.38 -8.77 3.29
C ASN A 47 -8.60 -7.45 3.28
N LEU A 48 -7.67 -7.29 4.22
CA LEU A 48 -6.79 -6.12 4.25
C LEU A 48 -5.56 -6.41 3.38
N LEU A 49 -5.27 -5.51 2.46
CA LEU A 49 -4.07 -5.54 1.63
C LEU A 49 -3.19 -4.35 1.99
N GLU A 50 -1.89 -4.62 2.13
CA GLU A 50 -0.83 -3.63 2.22
C GLU A 50 0.08 -3.75 1.00
N ILE A 51 0.38 -2.62 0.38
CA ILE A 51 1.56 -2.48 -0.50
C ILE A 51 2.62 -1.71 0.26
N ASN A 52 3.87 -2.15 0.19
CA ASN A 52 4.97 -1.48 0.86
C ASN A 52 6.25 -1.41 0.01
N GLN A 53 7.11 -0.47 0.36
CA GLN A 53 8.47 -0.35 -0.14
C GLN A 53 9.37 0.01 1.04
N TYR A 54 10.63 -0.43 1.04
CA TYR A 54 11.61 0.09 1.97
C TYR A 54 11.93 1.56 1.65
N LEU A 55 12.07 2.37 2.69
CA LEU A 55 12.62 3.71 2.56
C LEU A 55 14.13 3.56 2.36
N SER A 56 14.65 4.19 1.30
CA SER A 56 16.09 4.34 1.13
C SER A 56 16.65 5.06 2.35
N GLN A 57 17.67 4.48 2.99
CA GLN A 57 18.40 5.11 4.11
C GLN A 57 19.09 6.40 3.69
#